data_AF-A0A382G351-F1
#
_entry.id   AF-A0A382G351-F1
#
_cell.length_a   1.000
_cell.length_b   1.000
_cell.length_c   1.000
_cell.angle_alpha   90.00
_cell.angle_beta   90.00
_cell.angle_gamma   90.00
#
_symmetry.space_group_name_H-M   'P 1'
#
loop_
_entity.id
_entity.type
_entity.pdbx_description
1 polymer ?
#
loop_
_entity_poly.entity_id
_entity_poly.type
_entity_poly.pdbx_seq_one_letter_code
_entity_poly.pdbx_strand_id
1 'polypeptide(L)'
;MLGAVAVLAGAVGAHVWRVELLARNSLTNFQLATEYLFYHALGIAVVALLVDRFPAQKFQSVGWCMVAGTAVFSGSLLVSSLTGFQSITAITPMGGILLIVGWLLLAWRTARLTSLQSGDRVDDRKGENDRNHR
;
A
#
# COMPACT_ATOMS: atom_id res chain seq x y z
N MET A 1 -10.84 -0.32 -6.25
CA MET A 1 -11.53 -1.53 -5.74
C MET A 1 -11.27 -1.78 -4.26
N LEU A 2 -10.01 -1.93 -3.80
CA LEU A 2 -9.70 -2.14 -2.37
C LEU A 2 -10.30 -1.08 -1.43
N GLY A 3 -10.27 0.20 -1.81
CA GLY A 3 -10.90 1.26 -1.02
C GLY A 3 -12.42 1.12 -0.89
N ALA A 4 -13.11 0.63 -1.93
CA ALA A 4 -14.54 0.36 -1.84
C ALA A 4 -14.84 -0.80 -0.88
N VAL A 5 -14.01 -1.85 -0.91
CA VAL A 5 -14.11 -2.96 0.06
C VAL A 5 -13.86 -2.47 1.48
N ALA A 6 -12.89 -1.57 1.70
CA ALA A 6 -12.64 -0.98 3.02
C ALA A 6 -13.85 -0.19 3.54
N VAL A 7 -14.45 0.67 2.70
CA VAL A 7 -15.63 1.45 3.08
C VAL A 7 -16.82 0.54 3.40
N LEU A 8 -17.07 -0.46 2.55
CA LEU A 8 -18.15 -1.44 2.77
C LEU A 8 -17.92 -2.25 4.06
N ALA A 9 -16.72 -2.79 4.26
CA ALA A 9 -16.37 -3.55 5.45
C ALA A 9 -16.51 -2.70 6.73
N GLY A 10 -16.04 -1.46 6.72
CA GLY A 10 -16.16 -0.54 7.85
C GLY A 10 -17.61 -0.20 8.19
N ALA A 11 -18.43 0.13 7.19
CA ALA A 11 -19.83 0.43 7.38
C ALA A 11 -20.62 -0.79 7.92
N VAL A 12 -20.41 -1.97 7.33
CA VAL A 12 -21.06 -3.21 7.77
C VAL A 12 -20.59 -3.61 9.17
N GLY A 13 -19.29 -3.50 9.46
CA GLY A 13 -18.73 -3.80 10.77
C GLY A 13 -19.29 -2.91 11.88
N ALA A 14 -19.49 -1.62 11.59
CA ALA A 14 -20.02 -0.66 12.56
C ALA A 14 -21.51 -0.84 12.85
N HIS A 15 -22.31 -1.21 11.83
CA HIS A 15 -23.77 -1.24 11.96
C HIS A 15 -24.38 -2.65 12.04
N VAL A 16 -23.86 -3.61 11.28
CA VAL A 16 -24.46 -4.95 11.15
C VAL A 16 -23.79 -5.95 12.08
N TRP A 17 -22.45 -5.98 12.11
CA TRP A 17 -21.70 -7.01 12.83
C TRP A 17 -21.15 -6.59 14.18
N ARG A 18 -21.43 -5.37 14.65
CA ARG A 18 -20.85 -4.85 15.89
C ARG A 18 -21.10 -5.73 17.11
N VAL A 19 -22.33 -6.22 17.27
CA VAL A 19 -22.71 -7.08 18.41
C VAL A 19 -21.97 -8.41 18.37
N GLU A 20 -21.91 -9.05 17.20
CA GLU A 20 -21.21 -10.32 17.00
C GLU A 20 -19.69 -10.19 17.22
N LEU A 21 -19.09 -9.13 16.68
CA LEU A 21 -17.67 -8.84 16.83
C LEU A 21 -17.29 -8.58 18.29
N LEU A 22 -18.17 -7.91 19.06
CA LEU A 22 -18.00 -7.72 20.49
C LEU A 22 -18.11 -9.04 21.26
N ALA A 23 -19.11 -9.87 20.95
CA ALA A 23 -19.28 -11.18 21.57
C ALA A 23 -18.05 -12.09 21.37
N ARG A 24 -17.36 -11.95 20.23
CA ARG A 24 -16.13 -12.69 19.89
C ARG A 24 -14.83 -12.02 20.35
N ASN A 25 -14.90 -10.86 21.02
CA ASN A 25 -13.74 -10.03 21.37
C ASN A 25 -12.80 -9.76 20.17
N SER A 26 -13.39 -9.55 18.99
CA SER A 26 -12.66 -9.42 17.71
C SER A 26 -12.85 -8.05 17.03
N LEU A 27 -13.63 -7.15 17.65
CA LEU A 27 -13.92 -5.82 17.11
C LEU A 27 -12.64 -5.04 16.77
N THR A 28 -11.65 -5.07 17.65
CA THR A 28 -10.35 -4.39 17.44
C THR A 28 -9.62 -4.92 16.21
N ASN A 29 -9.58 -6.24 16.01
CA ASN A 29 -8.93 -6.85 14.87
C ASN A 29 -9.66 -6.54 13.56
N PHE A 30 -10.99 -6.52 13.59
CA PHE A 30 -11.82 -6.14 12.44
C PHE A 30 -11.59 -4.68 12.03
N GLN A 31 -11.55 -3.77 13.00
CA GLN A 31 -11.26 -2.35 12.77
C GLN A 31 -9.86 -2.16 12.20
N LEU A 32 -8.85 -2.80 12.81
CA LEU A 32 -7.47 -2.76 12.32
C LEU A 32 -7.37 -3.24 10.87
N ALA A 33 -8.03 -4.35 10.53
CA ALA A 33 -8.05 -4.88 9.18
C ALA A 33 -8.65 -3.89 8.17
N THR A 34 -9.74 -3.25 8.55
CA THR A 34 -10.45 -2.29 7.69
C THR A 34 -9.65 -1.00 7.50
N GLU A 35 -9.05 -0.48 8.57
CA GLU A 35 -8.19 0.71 8.52
C GLU A 35 -6.96 0.46 7.64
N TYR A 36 -6.27 -0.67 7.83
CA TYR A 36 -5.11 -1.03 7.03
C TYR A 36 -5.49 -1.24 5.56
N LEU A 37 -6.64 -1.85 5.27
CA LEU A 37 -7.15 -2.00 3.92
C LEU A 37 -7.37 -0.63 3.25
N PHE A 38 -7.91 0.35 3.98
CA PHE A 38 -8.11 1.70 3.47
C PHE A 38 -6.79 2.45 3.22
N TYR A 39 -5.87 2.47 4.19
CA TYR A 39 -4.58 3.16 4.05
C TYR A 39 -3.74 2.59 2.91
N HIS A 40 -3.71 1.26 2.76
CA HIS A 40 -2.95 0.65 1.67
C HIS A 40 -3.65 0.81 0.33
N ALA A 41 -4.99 0.90 0.28
CA ALA A 41 -5.68 1.27 -0.95
C ALA A 41 -5.27 2.67 -1.44
N LEU A 42 -5.09 3.63 -0.54
CA LEU A 42 -4.57 4.97 -0.88
C LEU A 42 -3.12 4.88 -1.36
N GLY A 43 -2.26 4.14 -0.65
CA GLY A 43 -0.87 3.93 -1.07
C GLY A 43 -0.77 3.30 -2.47
N ILE A 44 -1.59 2.28 -2.76
CA ILE A 44 -1.67 1.64 -4.08
C ILE A 44 -2.17 2.62 -5.14
N ALA A 45 -3.13 3.49 -4.83
CA ALA A 45 -3.57 4.54 -5.75
C ALA A 45 -2.43 5.50 -6.12
N VAL A 46 -1.62 5.91 -5.14
CA VAL A 46 -0.42 6.72 -5.38
C VAL A 46 0.59 5.97 -6.26
N VAL A 47 0.83 4.69 -5.99
CA VAL A 47 1.74 3.86 -6.80
C VAL A 47 1.24 3.72 -8.23
N ALA A 48 -0.07 3.55 -8.45
CA ALA A 48 -0.66 3.48 -9.77
C ALA A 48 -0.38 4.76 -10.59
N LEU A 49 -0.54 5.94 -9.98
CA LEU A 49 -0.20 7.21 -10.62
C LEU A 49 1.30 7.32 -10.97
N LEU A 50 2.18 6.79 -10.13
CA LEU A 50 3.63 6.77 -10.38
C LEU A 50 4.03 5.80 -11.49
N VAL A 51 3.31 4.70 -11.67
CA VAL A 51 3.53 3.77 -12.80
C VAL A 51 3.31 4.46 -14.13
N ASP A 52 2.21 5.20 -14.26
CA ASP A 52 1.88 5.91 -15.51
C ASP A 52 2.85 7.07 -15.78
N ARG A 53 3.28 7.76 -14.72
CA ARG A 53 4.18 8.92 -14.85
C ARG A 53 5.63 8.54 -15.11
N PHE A 54 6.09 7.40 -14.59
CA PHE A 54 7.49 6.98 -14.62
C PHE A 54 7.66 5.50 -14.99
N PRO A 55 7.33 5.10 -16.24
CA PRO A 55 7.32 3.70 -16.65
C PRO A 55 8.70 3.03 -16.52
N ALA A 56 9.80 3.78 -16.71
CA ALA A 56 11.17 3.26 -16.61
C ALA A 56 11.59 2.84 -15.18
N GLN A 57 10.92 3.35 -14.14
CA GLN A 57 11.28 3.08 -12.74
C GLN A 57 10.62 1.80 -12.18
N LYS A 58 9.87 1.07 -13.01
CA LYS A 58 9.27 -0.25 -12.72
C LYS A 58 8.31 -0.29 -11.53
N PHE A 59 7.70 0.82 -11.10
CA PHE A 59 6.82 0.93 -9.91
C PHE A 59 5.73 -0.16 -9.80
N GLN A 60 5.39 -0.87 -10.88
CA GLN A 60 4.50 -2.04 -10.89
C GLN A 60 4.84 -3.09 -9.81
N SER A 61 6.11 -3.40 -9.58
CA SER A 61 6.47 -4.39 -8.55
C SER A 61 6.15 -3.91 -7.13
N VAL A 62 6.21 -2.60 -6.88
CA VAL A 62 5.77 -2.00 -5.60
C VAL A 62 4.26 -2.23 -5.44
N GLY A 63 3.50 -1.94 -6.50
CA GLY A 63 2.05 -2.13 -6.52
C GLY A 63 1.64 -3.56 -6.22
N TRP A 64 2.29 -4.55 -6.86
CA TRP A 64 2.02 -5.96 -6.61
C TRP A 64 2.36 -6.40 -5.19
N CYS A 65 3.50 -5.97 -4.63
CA CYS A 65 3.84 -6.23 -3.23
C CYS A 65 2.80 -5.66 -2.27
N MET A 66 2.36 -4.42 -2.49
CA MET A 66 1.36 -3.78 -1.64
C MET A 66 -0.02 -4.44 -1.77
N VAL A 67 -0.46 -4.80 -2.98
CA VAL A 67 -1.74 -5.50 -3.20
C VAL A 67 -1.74 -6.87 -2.53
N ALA A 68 -0.71 -7.68 -2.77
CA ALA A 68 -0.60 -9.01 -2.18
C ALA A 68 -0.48 -8.94 -0.64
N GLY A 69 0.37 -8.04 -0.12
CA GLY A 69 0.51 -7.80 1.31
C GLY A 69 -0.79 -7.36 1.96
N THR A 70 -1.53 -6.44 1.33
CA THR A 70 -2.82 -5.93 1.83
C THR A 70 -3.87 -7.03 1.87
N ALA A 71 -3.97 -7.82 0.79
CA ALA A 71 -4.92 -8.93 0.69
C ALA A 71 -4.65 -10.00 1.75
N VAL A 72 -3.39 -10.38 1.96
CA VAL A 72 -3.01 -11.35 2.98
C VAL A 72 -3.22 -10.80 4.38
N PHE A 73 -2.71 -9.60 4.69
CA PHE A 73 -2.77 -9.00 6.02
C PHE A 73 -4.20 -8.65 6.46
N SER A 74 -4.91 -7.88 5.63
CA SER A 74 -6.25 -7.40 5.98
C SER A 74 -7.28 -8.50 5.77
N GLY A 75 -7.12 -9.33 4.75
CA GLY A 75 -8.00 -10.47 4.49
C GLY A 75 -7.97 -11.51 5.61
N SER A 76 -6.78 -11.89 6.10
CA SER A 76 -6.67 -12.84 7.22
C SER A 76 -7.33 -12.32 8.49
N LEU A 77 -7.14 -11.04 8.83
CA LEU A 77 -7.77 -10.42 10.00
C LEU A 77 -9.29 -10.30 9.86
N LEU A 78 -9.80 -9.94 8.69
CA LEU A 78 -11.24 -9.90 8.43
C LEU A 78 -11.86 -11.30 8.59
N VAL A 79 -11.25 -12.32 7.99
CA VAL A 79 -11.74 -13.71 8.08
C VAL A 79 -11.69 -14.20 9.52
N SER A 80 -10.57 -14.01 10.23
CA SER A 80 -10.43 -14.40 11.64
C SER A 80 -11.49 -13.73 12.53
N SER A 81 -11.74 -12.43 12.32
CA SER A 81 -12.70 -11.68 13.13
C SER A 81 -14.14 -12.13 12.93
N LEU A 82 -14.51 -12.51 11.70
CA LEU A 82 -15.88 -12.95 11.40
C LEU A 82 -16.12 -14.43 11.73
N THR A 83 -15.13 -15.29 11.51
CA THR A 83 -15.29 -16.75 11.68
C THR A 83 -14.84 -17.25 13.05
N GLY A 84 -14.01 -16.48 13.77
CA GLY A 84 -13.33 -16.94 14.99
C GLY A 84 -12.14 -17.85 14.74
N PHE A 85 -11.77 -18.12 13.49
CA PHE A 85 -10.66 -19.02 13.13
C PHE A 85 -9.30 -18.35 13.33
N GLN A 86 -8.77 -18.39 14.56
CA GLN A 86 -7.53 -17.70 14.89
C GLN A 86 -6.29 -18.23 14.13
N SER A 87 -6.27 -19.49 13.71
CA SER A 87 -5.12 -20.07 12.99
C SER A 87 -4.78 -19.34 11.68
N ILE A 88 -5.74 -18.66 11.05
CA ILE A 88 -5.49 -17.89 9.82
C ILE A 88 -4.62 -16.65 10.07
N THR A 89 -4.56 -16.15 11.32
CA THR A 89 -3.74 -14.99 11.67
C THR A 89 -2.25 -15.31 11.67
N ALA A 90 -1.86 -16.60 11.66
CA ALA A 90 -0.47 -17.01 11.49
C ALA A 90 0.12 -16.57 10.14
N ILE A 91 -0.72 -16.31 9.14
CA ILE A 91 -0.32 -15.82 7.81
C ILE A 91 -0.19 -14.28 7.80
N THR A 92 -0.81 -13.58 8.76
CA THR A 92 -0.79 -12.10 8.86
C THR A 92 0.62 -11.51 8.89
N PRO A 93 1.60 -12.05 9.63
CA PRO A 93 2.98 -11.52 9.64
C PRO A 93 3.61 -11.53 8.25
N MET A 94 3.32 -12.54 7.42
CA MET A 94 3.82 -12.61 6.04
C MET A 94 3.26 -11.45 5.21
N GLY A 95 1.97 -11.16 5.36
CA GLY A 95 1.34 -9.99 4.73
C GLY A 95 1.98 -8.67 5.17
N GLY A 96 2.24 -8.52 6.47
CA GLY A 96 2.94 -7.35 7.03
C GLY A 96 4.36 -7.16 6.45
N ILE A 97 5.13 -8.24 6.31
CA ILE A 97 6.46 -8.20 5.68
C ILE A 97 6.36 -7.73 4.22
N LEU A 98 5.39 -8.23 3.45
CA LEU A 98 5.17 -7.78 2.07
C LEU A 98 4.82 -6.29 1.99
N LEU A 99 4.03 -5.79 2.94
CA LEU A 99 3.69 -4.37 3.02
C LEU A 99 4.92 -3.52 3.33
N ILE A 100 5.73 -3.92 4.31
CA ILE A 100 7.00 -3.25 4.65
C ILE A 100 7.93 -3.21 3.43
N VAL A 101 8.11 -4.35 2.76
CA VAL A 101 8.92 -4.42 1.54
C VAL A 101 8.36 -3.52 0.44
N GLY A 102 7.04 -3.48 0.27
CA GLY A 102 6.37 -2.57 -0.67
C GLY A 102 6.70 -1.10 -0.38
N TRP A 103 6.54 -0.64 0.85
CA TRP A 103 6.86 0.73 1.25
C TRP A 103 8.35 1.08 1.11
N LEU A 104 9.24 0.16 1.48
CA LEU A 104 10.69 0.36 1.31
C LEU A 104 11.08 0.44 -0.17
N LEU A 105 10.52 -0.42 -1.02
CA LEU A 105 10.74 -0.36 -2.46
C LEU A 105 10.20 0.93 -3.07
N LEU A 106 9.05 1.43 -2.59
CA LEU A 106 8.50 2.71 -3.01
C LEU A 106 9.50 3.83 -2.69
N ALA A 107 9.93 3.93 -1.43
CA ALA A 107 10.86 4.95 -0.95
C ALA A 107 12.20 4.91 -1.69
N TRP A 108 12.74 3.71 -1.91
CA TRP A 108 14.01 3.55 -2.63
C TRP A 108 13.92 4.01 -4.09
N ARG A 109 12.82 3.68 -4.77
CA ARG A 109 12.63 4.06 -6.18
C ARG A 109 12.33 5.53 -6.38
N THR A 110 11.57 6.14 -5.48
CA THR A 110 11.35 7.59 -5.52
C THR A 110 12.64 8.35 -5.22
N ALA A 111 13.44 7.91 -4.24
CA ALA A 111 14.75 8.50 -3.97
C ALA A 111 15.70 8.42 -5.18
N ARG A 112 15.77 7.26 -5.84
CA ARG A 112 16.58 7.05 -7.05
C ARG A 112 16.08 7.89 -8.23
N LEU A 113 14.78 8.04 -8.39
CA LEU A 113 14.21 8.89 -9.44
C LEU A 113 14.63 10.35 -9.26
N THR A 114 14.55 10.87 -8.03
CA THR A 114 14.95 12.24 -7.71
C THR A 114 16.44 12.48 -7.98
N SER A 115 17.30 11.50 -7.68
CA SER A 115 18.75 11.63 -7.94
C SER A 115 19.06 11.70 -9.44
N LEU A 116 18.37 10.91 -10.27
CA LEU A 116 18.55 10.93 -11.73
C LEU A 116 18.12 12.28 -12.32
N GLN A 117 16.94 12.77 -11.94
CA GLN A 117 16.43 14.06 -12.42
C GLN A 117 17.32 15.24 -11.99
N SER A 118 18.02 15.11 -10.86
CA SER A 118 18.94 16.15 -10.40
C SER A 118 20.22 16.19 -11.24
N GLY A 119 20.71 15.04 -11.70
CA GLY A 119 21.87 14.94 -12.59
C GLY A 119 21.57 15.52 -13.98
N ASP A 120 20.47 15.10 -14.59
CA ASP A 120 20.07 15.55 -15.94
C ASP A 120 19.92 17.08 -16.00
N ARG A 121 19.29 17.69 -14.97
CA ARG A 121 19.12 19.15 -14.89
C ARG A 121 20.43 19.93 -14.75
N VAL A 122 21.49 19.32 -14.20
CA VAL A 122 22.79 19.98 -14.06
C VAL A 122 23.55 19.93 -15.39
N ASP A 123 23.49 18.80 -16.10
CA ASP A 123 24.11 18.64 -17.41
C ASP A 123 23.49 19.58 -18.45
N ASP A 124 22.16 19.66 -18.50
CA ASP A 124 21.43 20.59 -19.38
C ASP A 124 21.85 22.06 -19.16
N ARG A 125 22.00 22.49 -17.90
CA ARG A 125 22.44 23.87 -17.59
C ARG A 125 23.87 24.15 -18.04
N LYS A 126 24.75 23.16 -17.93
CA LYS A 126 26.16 23.32 -18.33
C LYS A 126 26.25 23.43 -19.85
N GLY A 127 25.53 22.58 -20.59
CA GLY A 127 25.44 22.64 -22.04
C GLY A 127 24.85 23.96 -22.56
N GLU A 128 23.83 24.51 -21.88
CA GLU A 128 23.28 25.84 -22.19
C GLU A 128 24.33 26.96 -22.05
N ASN A 129 25.08 26.95 -20.95
CA ASN A 129 26.09 27.97 -20.68
C ASN A 129 27.26 27.90 -21.68
N ASP A 130 27.71 26.69 -22.01
CA ASP A 130 28.78 26.48 -22.99
C ASP A 130 28.37 26.90 -24.42
N ARG A 131 27.07 26.85 -24.75
CA ARG A 131 26.53 27.37 -26.03
C ARG A 131 26.47 28.88 -26.08
N ASN A 132 26.12 29.55 -24.97
CA ASN A 132 26.03 31.02 -24.92
C ASN A 132 27.40 31.73 -24.94
N HIS A 133 28.49 31.00 -24.70
CA HIS A 133 29.85 31.54 -24.72
C HIS A 133 30.63 31.27 -26.03
N ARG A 134 29.98 30.69 -27.06
CA ARG A 134 30.54 30.50 -28.41
C ARG A 134 29.91 31.48 -29.39
#